data_AF-A0AAN9AXS5-F1
#
_entry.id   AF-A0AAN9AXS5-F1
#
_cell.length_a   1.000
_cell.length_b   1.000
_cell.length_c   1.000
_cell.angle_alpha   90.00
_cell.angle_beta   90.00
_cell.angle_gamma   90.00
#
_symmetry.space_group_name_H-M   'P 1'
#
loop_
_entity.id
_entity.type
_entity.pdbx_description
1 polymer ?
#
loop_
_entity_poly.entity_id
_entity_poly.type
_entity_poly.pdbx_seq_one_letter_code
_entity_poly.pdbx_strand_id
1 'polypeptide(L)'
;MSREQQVNLIRLRTGHNRLNAHMNRKFKLAPSPTCACGQEDQTSEHILQRCPLLDEEGKEVWPSPTPLQTKLYGSRQELEKTTTFITSAGLIV
;
A
#
# COMPACT_ATOMS: atom_id res chain seq x y z
N MET A 1 -17.04 4.57 2.08
CA MET A 1 -15.76 5.24 1.82
C MET A 1 -15.81 6.73 2.13
N SER A 2 -15.03 7.15 3.12
CA SER A 2 -14.77 8.56 3.41
C SER A 2 -13.91 9.21 2.31
N ARG A 3 -13.79 10.55 2.33
CA ARG A 3 -12.91 11.29 1.42
C ARG A 3 -11.44 10.86 1.58
N GLU A 4 -11.00 10.65 2.83
CA GLU A 4 -9.64 10.22 3.14
C GLU A 4 -9.32 8.85 2.52
N GLN A 5 -10.23 7.88 2.69
CA GLN A 5 -10.09 6.55 2.10
C GLN A 5 -9.97 6.61 0.56
N GLN A 6 -10.75 7.48 -0.09
CA GLN A 6 -10.67 7.68 -1.54
C GLN A 6 -9.33 8.29 -1.97
N VAL A 7 -8.82 9.28 -1.22
CA VAL A 7 -7.51 9.90 -1.47
C VAL A 7 -6.40 8.86 -1.37
N ASN A 8 -6.40 8.02 -0.32
CA ASN A 8 -5.41 6.95 -0.15
C ASN A 8 -5.41 6.00 -1.34
N LEU A 9 -6.59 5.59 -1.83
CA LEU A 9 -6.69 4.73 -3.01
C LEU A 9 -6.16 5.39 -4.28
N ILE A 10 -6.48 6.67 -4.52
CA ILE A 10 -5.97 7.38 -5.70
C ILE A 10 -4.44 7.49 -5.65
N ARG A 11 -3.87 7.78 -4.49
CA ARG A 11 -2.41 7.84 -4.29
C ARG A 11 -1.75 6.47 -4.49
N LEU A 12 -2.36 5.39 -4.00
CA LEU A 12 -1.90 4.03 -4.23
C LEU A 12 -1.91 3.64 -5.72
N ARG A 13 -3.02 3.92 -6.41
CA ARG A 13 -3.24 3.59 -7.83
C ARG A 13 -2.26 4.32 -8.76
N THR A 14 -2.07 5.61 -8.50
CA THR A 14 -1.23 6.46 -9.36
C THR A 14 0.25 6.39 -8.99
N GLY A 15 0.59 5.82 -7.82
CA GLY A 15 1.95 5.82 -7.28
C GLY A 15 2.46 7.19 -6.83
N HIS A 16 1.62 8.24 -6.89
CA HIS A 16 1.93 9.58 -6.36
C HIS A 16 1.63 9.62 -4.87
N ASN A 17 2.50 8.98 -4.10
CA ASN A 17 2.30 8.73 -2.68
C ASN A 17 3.59 8.93 -1.89
N ARG A 18 3.49 8.85 -0.56
CA ARG A 18 4.61 9.07 0.36
C ARG A 18 5.44 7.82 0.67
N LEU A 19 5.26 6.73 -0.06
CA LEU A 19 6.12 5.55 0.08
C LEU A 19 7.54 5.84 -0.41
N ASN A 20 8.53 5.17 0.18
CA ASN A 20 9.95 5.43 -0.06
C ASN A 20 10.32 5.39 -1.54
N ALA A 21 9.74 4.47 -2.32
CA ALA A 21 10.04 4.38 -3.75
C ALA A 21 9.73 5.68 -4.50
N HIS A 22 8.57 6.30 -4.27
CA HIS A 22 8.21 7.56 -4.89
C HIS A 22 9.04 8.72 -4.32
N MET A 23 9.12 8.79 -2.99
CA MET A 23 9.81 9.87 -2.28
C MET A 23 11.31 9.94 -2.61
N ASN A 24 11.98 8.80 -2.74
CA ASN A 24 13.38 8.73 -3.14
C ASN A 24 13.57 9.05 -4.63
N ARG A 25 12.76 8.44 -5.51
CA ARG A 25 12.98 8.55 -6.97
C ARG A 25 12.63 9.94 -7.50
N LYS A 26 11.55 10.56 -7.01
CA LYS A 26 11.05 11.85 -7.52
C LYS A 26 11.57 13.05 -6.75
N PHE A 27 11.62 12.97 -5.43
CA PHE A 27 11.93 14.13 -4.59
C PHE A 27 13.28 14.05 -3.87
N LYS A 28 13.93 12.88 -3.85
CA LYS A 28 15.17 12.63 -3.09
C LYS A 28 15.04 12.95 -1.59
N LEU A 29 13.82 12.83 -1.06
CA LEU A 29 13.51 13.10 0.35
C LEU A 29 13.56 11.86 1.24
N ALA A 30 13.41 10.67 0.66
CA ALA A 30 13.70 9.41 1.35
C ALA A 30 15.14 8.98 1.03
N PRO A 31 15.92 8.50 2.02
CA PRO A 31 17.33 8.14 1.83
C PRO A 31 17.52 6.96 0.87
N SER A 32 16.56 6.03 0.84
CA SER A 32 16.55 4.86 -0.04
C SER A 32 15.13 4.61 -0.54
N PRO A 33 14.93 4.05 -1.75
CA PRO A 33 13.61 3.59 -2.18
C PRO A 33 13.17 2.29 -1.48
N THR A 34 14.10 1.58 -0.82
CA THR A 34 13.88 0.27 -0.21
C THR A 34 12.87 0.32 0.94
N CYS A 35 12.04 -0.73 1.02
CA CYS A 35 11.16 -0.97 2.15
C CYS A 35 11.97 -1.32 3.41
N ALA A 36 11.42 -1.03 4.59
CA ALA A 36 12.04 -1.41 5.86
C ALA A 36 12.24 -2.93 6.02
N CYS A 37 11.52 -3.74 5.24
CA CYS A 37 11.71 -5.19 5.19
C CYS A 37 13.04 -5.61 4.53
N GLY A 38 13.70 -4.70 3.82
CA GLY A 38 14.99 -4.92 3.16
C GLY A 38 14.95 -5.72 1.85
N GLN A 39 13.80 -6.23 1.41
CA GLN A 39 13.74 -7.13 0.24
C GLN A 39 13.54 -6.41 -1.10
N GLU A 40 12.69 -5.38 -1.15
CA GLU A 40 12.36 -4.66 -2.38
C GLU A 40 12.14 -3.16 -2.11
N ASP A 41 12.00 -2.39 -3.17
CA ASP A 41 11.53 -1.01 -3.11
C ASP A 41 10.12 -0.92 -2.52
N GLN A 42 9.90 0.07 -1.66
CA GLN A 42 8.61 0.31 -1.01
C GLN A 42 7.60 0.89 -2.01
N THR A 43 7.04 0.04 -2.85
CA THR A 43 5.99 0.37 -3.81
C THR A 43 4.62 -0.04 -3.30
N SER A 44 3.54 0.49 -3.89
CA SER A 44 2.17 0.05 -3.57
C SER A 44 2.02 -1.46 -3.78
N GLU A 45 2.59 -2.01 -4.85
CA GLU A 45 2.55 -3.45 -5.13
C GLU A 45 3.27 -4.25 -4.06
N HIS A 46 4.50 -3.87 -3.71
CA HIS A 46 5.26 -4.53 -2.66
C HIS A 46 4.48 -4.58 -1.34
N ILE A 47 4.03 -3.40 -0.88
CA ILE A 47 3.28 -3.24 0.37
C ILE A 47 1.97 -4.04 0.37
N LEU A 48 1.25 -4.09 -0.76
CA LEU A 48 -0.05 -4.76 -0.85
C LEU A 48 0.03 -6.26 -1.17
N GLN A 49 1.17 -6.80 -1.61
CA GLN A 49 1.26 -8.20 -2.08
C GLN A 49 2.39 -9.02 -1.45
N ARG A 50 3.54 -8.41 -1.15
CA ARG A 50 4.80 -9.16 -0.96
C ARG A 50 5.57 -8.76 0.30
N CYS A 51 5.18 -7.70 0.99
CA CYS A 51 5.92 -7.20 2.13
C CYS A 51 5.82 -8.16 3.32
N PRO A 52 6.91 -8.84 3.72
CA PRO A 52 6.86 -9.81 4.82
C PRO A 52 6.63 -9.15 6.18
N LEU A 53 6.96 -7.85 6.33
CA LEU A 53 6.68 -7.09 7.54
C LEU A 53 5.20 -6.78 7.74
N LEU A 54 4.40 -6.89 6.68
CA LEU A 54 2.96 -6.59 6.70
C LEU A 54 2.12 -7.83 6.35
N ASP A 55 2.74 -9.01 6.40
CA ASP A 55 2.11 -10.26 5.95
C ASP A 55 0.98 -10.66 6.90
N GLU A 56 1.16 -10.50 8.21
CA GLU A 56 0.15 -10.83 9.21
C GLU A 56 -1.06 -9.88 9.13
N GLU A 57 -0.83 -8.56 9.05
CA GLU A 57 -1.90 -7.58 8.80
C GLU A 57 -2.59 -7.83 7.46
N GLY A 58 -1.80 -8.26 6.45
CA GLY A 58 -2.29 -8.62 5.14
C GLY A 58 -3.24 -9.82 5.18
N LYS A 59 -2.91 -10.87 5.93
CA LYS A 59 -3.73 -12.08 6.09
C LYS A 59 -5.00 -11.82 6.90
N GLU A 60 -4.94 -10.93 7.90
CA GLU A 60 -6.13 -10.53 8.67
C GLU A 60 -7.18 -9.89 7.76
N VAL A 61 -6.74 -9.03 6.83
CA VAL A 61 -7.63 -8.32 5.90
C VAL A 61 -8.01 -9.17 4.67
N TRP A 62 -7.06 -9.96 4.16
CA TRP A 62 -7.21 -10.84 3.00
C TRP A 62 -6.78 -12.28 3.36
N PRO A 63 -7.67 -13.08 3.97
CA PRO A 63 -7.34 -14.45 4.37
C PRO A 63 -7.13 -15.40 3.18
N SER A 64 -7.59 -15.02 1.99
CA SER A 64 -7.33 -15.73 0.73
C SER A 64 -6.48 -14.87 -0.21
N PRO A 65 -5.67 -15.51 -1.08
CA PRO A 65 -4.89 -14.80 -2.09
C PRO A 65 -5.77 -13.85 -2.91
N THR A 66 -5.53 -12.55 -2.77
CA THR A 66 -6.32 -11.50 -3.42
C THR A 66 -5.41 -10.75 -4.40
N PRO A 67 -5.72 -10.73 -5.71
CA PRO A 67 -4.90 -10.06 -6.71
C PRO A 67 -4.75 -8.56 -6.44
N LEU A 68 -3.61 -7.98 -6.85
CA LEU A 68 -3.37 -6.53 -6.72
C LEU A 68 -4.48 -5.71 -7.38
N GLN A 69 -4.98 -6.17 -8.54
CA GLN A 69 -6.06 -5.51 -9.27
C GLN A 69 -7.32 -5.38 -8.42
N THR A 70 -7.68 -6.40 -7.66
CA THR A 70 -8.83 -6.37 -6.75
C THR A 70 -8.59 -5.43 -5.57
N LYS A 71 -7.39 -5.47 -4.98
CA LYS A 71 -7.02 -4.56 -3.87
C LYS A 71 -7.06 -3.09 -4.31
N LEU A 72 -6.69 -2.78 -5.55
CA LEU A 72 -6.64 -1.41 -6.05
C LEU A 72 -7.93 -0.95 -6.74
N TYR A 73 -8.63 -1.82 -7.46
CA TYR A 73 -9.73 -1.45 -8.38
C TYR A 73 -11.00 -2.28 -8.20
N GLY A 74 -11.09 -3.08 -7.13
CA GLY A 74 -12.25 -3.91 -6.83
C GLY A 74 -13.51 -3.11 -6.49
N SER A 75 -14.53 -3.84 -6.06
CA SER A 75 -15.76 -3.33 -5.47
C SER A 75 -15.48 -2.45 -4.25
N ARG A 76 -16.47 -1.64 -3.87
CA ARG A 76 -16.38 -0.79 -2.69
C ARG A 76 -15.95 -1.55 -1.43
N GLN A 77 -16.45 -2.76 -1.21
CA GLN A 77 -16.09 -3.57 -0.04
C GLN A 77 -14.62 -3.99 -0.07
N GLU A 78 -14.11 -4.36 -1.25
CA GLU A 78 -12.69 -4.72 -1.44
C GLU A 78 -11.77 -3.50 -1.27
N LEU A 79 -12.22 -2.34 -1.74
CA LEU A 79 -11.48 -1.08 -1.57
C LEU A 79 -11.46 -0.61 -0.12
N GLU A 80 -12.55 -0.81 0.63
CA GLU A 80 -12.60 -0.52 2.06
C GLU A 80 -11.56 -1.37 2.82
N LYS A 81 -11.40 -2.66 2.47
CA LYS A 81 -10.33 -3.52 3.02
C LYS A 81 -8.93 -2.94 2.79
N THR A 82 -8.62 -2.49 1.58
CA THR A 82 -7.31 -1.88 1.27
C THR A 82 -7.06 -0.66 2.14
N THR A 83 -8.07 0.19 2.34
CA THR A 83 -7.89 1.39 3.17
C THR A 83 -7.74 1.04 4.64
N THR A 84 -8.46 0.03 5.15
CA THR A 84 -8.27 -0.48 6.51
C THR A 84 -6.86 -1.00 6.72
N PHE A 85 -6.34 -1.80 5.78
CA PHE A 85 -4.97 -2.31 5.83
C PHE A 85 -3.93 -1.18 5.90
N ILE A 86 -4.06 -0.14 5.06
CA ILE A 86 -3.13 1.00 5.08
C ILE A 86 -3.16 1.72 6.44
N THR A 87 -4.36 1.92 7.00
CA THR A 87 -4.53 2.59 8.28
C THR A 87 -4.02 1.72 9.44
N SER A 88 -4.31 0.42 9.46
CA SER A 88 -3.85 -0.49 10.52
C SER A 88 -2.34 -0.69 10.49
N ALA A 89 -1.73 -0.75 9.29
CA ALA A 89 -0.29 -0.81 9.10
C ALA A 89 0.44 0.51 9.40
N GLY A 90 -0.28 1.59 9.76
CA GLY A 90 0.31 2.90 10.02
C GLY A 90 0.99 3.54 8.81
N LEU A 91 0.60 3.15 7.60
CA LEU A 91 1.24 3.59 6.37
C LEU A 91 0.72 4.96 5.94
N ILE A 92 1.65 5.84 5.60
CA ILE A 92 1.34 7.14 5.02
C ILE A 92 1.51 7.06 3.51
N VAL A 93 0.40 7.14 2.78
CA VAL A 93 0.36 7.12 1.31
C VAL A 93 -0.05 8.46 0.75
#